data_AF-A0A5A9PEZ5-F1
#
_entry.id   AF-A0A5A9PEZ5-F1
#
_cell.length_a   1.000
_cell.length_b   1.000
_cell.length_c   1.000
_cell.angle_alpha   90.00
_cell.angle_beta   90.00
_cell.angle_gamma   90.00
#
_symmetry.space_group_name_H-M   'P 1'
#
loop_
_entity.id
_entity.type
_entity.pdbx_description
1 polymer ?
#
loop_
_entity_poly.entity_id
_entity_poly.type
_entity_poly.pdbx_seq_one_letter_code
_entity_poly.pdbx_strand_id
1 'polypeptide(L)'
;MATESADLVAAGRSFHIGGTDPGKGHCLKWEKWFRFSDIIDLENFREVHKKDYNSLCERQPIGRLLFRQFCDTRPELRRCVRFLDAVAEYEVTPDEKRKEYGQELLDMYLSPKSEDYIPEVTEEMVTKCAERLQEDACKELFMECTKLIHDYLSVAPFADCLDSMYYSRFLQWKWLERQPVTKNTFRQYRVLGKGGFGEVCACQVRATGKMYACKKLEKKRIKKRKGESMALNEKQILEKVNSRFVVSLAYAYETKDALCLVLTLMNGGDLKFHIYHMGDAGFDEKRAVFYSAEIGCGLEDLHRERIVYRDLKPENILLDDHGHIRISDLGLAVHIPEGQTIKGRVGTVGYMAPEVVKNDRYTFSPDWWALGCLLYEMIEGQSPFQQRKKKIKREEVERLVQEVEEEYSSKFSEDAKSLCKMLLAKDPSERLGCQGGGASEVKAHHIFRSINFKRLEAGMLEAPFIPDPQAIYCKDVLDIEQFSTVKGVELEAKDDSFYCKVSTGSVSIPWQNEMIETECFKELNVLNLESSVPPDLDWRGQPSPPPKQGLMQRLFGRQECCGNCSDSEEEPTRL
;
A
#
# COMPACT_ATOMS: atom_id res chain seq x y z
N MET A 1 37.29 -2.41 -9.46
CA MET A 1 36.46 -1.23 -9.12
C MET A 1 36.30 -1.15 -7.61
N ALA A 2 37.40 -0.91 -6.90
CA ALA A 2 37.48 -1.03 -5.44
C ALA A 2 37.94 0.26 -4.75
N THR A 3 37.75 1.42 -5.38
CA THR A 3 38.27 2.70 -4.87
C THR A 3 37.29 3.89 -4.98
N GLU A 4 36.00 3.66 -5.26
CA GLU A 4 34.96 4.71 -5.15
C GLU A 4 33.97 4.46 -3.99
N SER A 5 34.22 3.44 -3.17
CA SER A 5 33.34 3.06 -2.04
C SER A 5 33.81 3.57 -0.67
N ALA A 6 34.84 4.44 -0.61
CA ALA A 6 35.46 4.86 0.66
C ALA A 6 35.19 6.32 1.07
N ASP A 7 34.76 7.20 0.16
CA ASP A 7 34.66 8.66 0.48
C ASP A 7 33.28 9.13 0.96
N LEU A 8 32.31 8.24 1.14
CA LEU A 8 30.97 8.58 1.66
C LEU A 8 30.77 8.25 3.15
N VAL A 9 31.78 7.72 3.83
CA VAL A 9 31.73 7.40 5.27
C VAL A 9 32.13 8.60 6.15
N ALA A 10 32.76 9.63 5.58
CA ALA A 10 33.30 10.77 6.35
C ALA A 10 32.36 11.99 6.47
N ALA A 11 31.19 11.98 5.84
CA ALA A 11 30.22 13.07 5.96
C ALA A 11 29.01 12.57 6.76
N GLY A 12 29.01 12.81 8.07
CA GLY A 12 27.87 12.63 8.98
C GLY A 12 26.69 13.56 8.66
N ARG A 13 26.21 13.57 7.42
CA ARG A 13 24.96 14.20 7.02
C ARG A 13 23.87 13.14 7.08
N SER A 14 23.13 13.16 8.19
CA SER A 14 21.81 12.56 8.28
C SER A 14 20.97 13.06 7.10
N PHE A 15 20.63 12.18 6.17
CA PHE A 15 19.64 12.49 5.16
C PHE A 15 18.27 12.49 5.85
N HIS A 16 17.57 13.63 5.82
CA HIS A 16 16.14 13.66 6.13
C HIS A 16 15.42 12.74 5.14
N ILE A 17 15.01 11.56 5.61
CA ILE A 17 14.28 10.56 4.82
C ILE A 17 12.75 10.70 5.02
N GLY A 18 12.30 11.47 6.03
CA GLY A 18 10.88 11.68 6.35
C GLY A 18 10.27 13.03 5.94
N GLY A 19 10.93 13.80 5.07
CA GLY A 19 10.40 15.10 4.66
C GLY A 19 9.57 14.99 3.37
N THR A 20 8.25 15.10 3.47
CA THR A 20 7.35 15.56 2.39
C THR A 20 7.60 17.04 2.08
N ASP A 21 8.85 17.43 1.89
CA ASP A 21 9.25 18.79 1.57
C ASP A 21 9.18 18.94 0.03
N PRO A 22 8.22 19.74 -0.51
CA PRO A 22 7.99 19.82 -1.95
C PRO A 22 9.25 20.35 -2.64
N GLY A 23 9.87 19.55 -3.51
CA GLY A 23 11.02 19.94 -4.32
C GLY A 23 12.37 19.30 -3.96
N LYS A 24 12.51 18.59 -2.83
CA LYS A 24 13.78 17.88 -2.51
C LYS A 24 13.80 16.47 -3.10
N GLY A 25 14.37 16.32 -4.29
CA GLY A 25 14.72 15.00 -4.85
C GLY A 25 14.45 14.82 -6.34
N HIS A 26 13.66 15.71 -6.95
CA HIS A 26 13.42 15.70 -8.38
C HIS A 26 14.73 15.86 -9.15
N CYS A 27 14.83 15.16 -10.28
CA CYS A 27 15.84 15.50 -11.27
C CYS A 27 15.62 16.94 -11.77
N LEU A 28 16.67 17.75 -11.95
CA LEU A 28 16.60 19.13 -12.47
C LEU A 28 15.91 19.28 -13.85
N LYS A 29 15.54 18.17 -14.50
CA LYS A 29 14.81 18.09 -15.78
C LYS A 29 13.62 17.11 -15.71
N TRP A 30 13.02 16.90 -14.54
CA TRP A 30 11.97 15.90 -14.33
C TRP A 30 10.74 16.11 -15.22
N GLU A 31 10.37 17.37 -15.52
CA GLU A 31 9.29 17.70 -16.47
C GLU A 31 9.50 17.09 -17.86
N LYS A 32 10.75 16.89 -18.29
CA LYS A 32 11.06 16.22 -19.57
C LYS A 32 10.73 14.74 -19.57
N TRP A 33 10.61 14.13 -18.38
CA TRP A 33 10.20 12.73 -18.23
C TRP A 33 8.68 12.58 -18.29
N PHE A 34 7.93 13.65 -18.04
CA PHE A 34 6.47 13.66 -18.01
C PHE A 34 5.87 14.61 -19.04
N ARG A 35 6.33 14.52 -20.30
CA ARG A 35 5.68 15.22 -21.39
C ARG A 35 4.43 14.44 -21.79
N PHE A 36 3.25 15.05 -21.68
CA PHE A 36 2.02 14.46 -22.18
C PHE A 36 2.12 14.21 -23.70
N SER A 37 1.56 13.09 -24.14
CA SER A 37 1.32 12.85 -25.56
C SER A 37 0.23 13.80 -26.06
N ASP A 38 0.32 14.19 -27.32
CA ASP A 38 -0.77 14.92 -27.97
C ASP A 38 -2.00 14.02 -28.02
N ILE A 39 -3.20 14.57 -27.76
CA ILE A 39 -4.42 13.78 -27.59
C ILE A 39 -4.79 12.94 -28.82
N ILE A 40 -4.36 13.38 -30.01
CA ILE A 40 -4.56 12.69 -31.29
C ILE A 40 -3.90 11.31 -31.27
N ASP A 41 -2.74 11.18 -30.62
CA ASP A 41 -2.02 9.91 -30.50
C ASP A 41 -2.71 8.90 -29.58
N LEU A 42 -3.74 9.34 -28.84
CA LEU A 42 -4.46 8.55 -27.86
C LEU A 42 -5.86 8.09 -28.34
N GLU A 43 -6.21 8.31 -29.61
CA GLU A 43 -7.54 7.94 -30.13
C GLU A 43 -7.81 6.43 -30.03
N ASN A 44 -6.89 5.61 -30.55
CA ASN A 44 -6.97 4.15 -30.42
C ASN A 44 -7.01 3.70 -28.95
N PHE A 45 -6.27 4.41 -28.09
CA PHE A 45 -6.25 4.14 -26.64
C PHE A 45 -7.59 4.44 -25.99
N ARG A 46 -8.27 5.53 -26.40
CA ARG A 46 -9.59 5.94 -25.92
C ARG A 46 -10.68 4.92 -26.22
N GLU A 47 -10.62 4.29 -27.39
CA GLU A 47 -11.62 3.29 -27.81
C GLU A 47 -11.52 1.99 -27.01
N VAL A 48 -10.31 1.49 -26.79
CA VAL A 48 -10.07 0.20 -26.11
C VAL A 48 -10.06 0.30 -24.59
N HIS A 49 -9.97 1.51 -24.03
CA HIS A 49 -9.97 1.70 -22.58
C HIS A 49 -11.34 1.35 -21.97
N LYS A 50 -11.34 0.46 -20.97
CA LYS A 50 -12.57 0.08 -20.25
C LYS A 50 -13.17 1.29 -19.52
N LYS A 51 -14.45 1.56 -19.76
CA LYS A 51 -15.20 2.67 -19.17
C LYS A 51 -16.07 2.13 -18.02
N ASP A 52 -15.51 2.14 -16.83
CA ASP A 52 -16.15 1.63 -15.61
C ASP A 52 -16.09 2.71 -14.53
N TYR A 53 -17.25 3.16 -14.05
CA TYR A 53 -17.37 4.28 -13.10
C TYR A 53 -16.59 4.02 -11.81
N ASN A 54 -16.80 2.86 -11.18
CA ASN A 54 -16.14 2.53 -9.92
C ASN A 54 -14.61 2.49 -10.08
N SER A 55 -14.12 1.91 -11.17
CA SER A 55 -12.69 1.88 -11.46
C SER A 55 -12.12 3.27 -11.72
N LEU A 56 -12.77 4.09 -12.54
CA LEU A 56 -12.24 5.37 -13.02
C LEU A 56 -12.40 6.49 -12.00
N CYS A 57 -13.59 6.63 -11.42
CA CYS A 57 -13.99 7.78 -10.63
C CYS A 57 -13.85 7.54 -9.12
N GLU A 58 -13.78 6.29 -8.66
CA GLU A 58 -13.66 5.97 -7.22
C GLU A 58 -12.29 5.39 -6.86
N ARG A 59 -11.89 4.30 -7.52
CA ARG A 59 -10.69 3.54 -7.13
C ARG A 59 -9.38 4.17 -7.59
N GLN A 60 -9.38 4.87 -8.72
CA GLN A 60 -8.18 5.44 -9.31
C GLN A 60 -8.00 6.89 -8.85
N PRO A 61 -6.94 7.21 -8.08
CA PRO A 61 -6.79 8.52 -7.44
C PRO A 61 -6.85 9.71 -8.41
N ILE A 62 -6.12 9.66 -9.54
CA ILE A 62 -6.13 10.74 -10.53
C ILE A 62 -7.48 10.81 -11.25
N GLY A 63 -8.09 9.66 -11.55
CA GLY A 63 -9.42 9.62 -12.17
C GLY A 63 -10.50 10.22 -11.27
N ARG A 64 -10.47 9.91 -9.97
CA ARG A 64 -11.33 10.52 -8.94
C ARG A 64 -11.15 12.04 -8.87
N LEU A 65 -9.90 12.53 -8.85
CA LEU A 65 -9.62 13.96 -8.83
C LEU A 65 -10.14 14.68 -10.09
N LEU A 66 -9.90 14.11 -11.28
CA LEU A 66 -10.37 14.69 -12.54
C LEU A 66 -11.91 14.65 -12.66
N PHE A 67 -12.56 13.58 -12.20
CA PHE A 67 -14.01 13.51 -12.14
C PHE A 67 -14.59 14.56 -11.19
N ARG A 68 -13.95 14.80 -10.04
CA ARG A 68 -14.35 15.86 -9.10
C ARG A 68 -14.17 17.25 -9.69
N GLN A 69 -13.05 17.51 -10.37
CA GLN A 69 -12.85 18.77 -11.10
C GLN A 69 -13.91 18.98 -12.19
N PHE A 70 -14.36 17.92 -12.86
CA PHE A 70 -15.50 17.98 -13.78
C PHE A 70 -16.80 18.32 -13.03
N CYS A 71 -17.12 17.62 -11.94
CA CYS A 71 -18.32 17.89 -11.13
C CYS A 71 -18.36 19.31 -10.57
N ASP A 72 -17.21 19.90 -10.22
CA ASP A 72 -17.13 21.28 -9.70
C ASP A 72 -17.60 22.34 -10.72
N THR A 73 -17.59 22.03 -12.01
CA THR A 73 -18.10 22.93 -13.07
C THR A 73 -19.62 23.01 -13.11
N ARG A 74 -20.32 22.09 -12.45
CA ARG A 74 -21.77 21.92 -12.50
C ARG A 74 -22.35 21.93 -11.09
N PRO A 75 -23.10 22.98 -10.67
CA PRO A 75 -23.60 23.11 -9.31
C PRO A 75 -24.35 21.89 -8.78
N GLU A 76 -25.13 21.22 -9.63
CA GLU A 76 -25.90 20.03 -9.29
C GLU A 76 -25.04 18.80 -8.99
N LEU A 77 -23.88 18.66 -9.65
CA LEU A 77 -22.94 17.57 -9.38
C LEU A 77 -22.04 17.89 -8.19
N ARG A 78 -21.64 19.16 -8.06
CA ARG A 78 -20.79 19.65 -6.97
C ARG A 78 -21.40 19.38 -5.60
N ARG A 79 -22.71 19.64 -5.41
CA ARG A 79 -23.40 19.34 -4.15
C ARG A 79 -23.41 17.84 -3.82
N CYS A 80 -23.57 16.97 -4.82
CA CYS A 80 -23.50 15.52 -4.64
C CYS A 80 -22.12 15.07 -4.15
N VAL A 81 -21.05 15.59 -4.77
CA VAL A 81 -19.68 15.30 -4.36
C VAL A 81 -19.39 15.81 -2.94
N ARG A 82 -19.84 17.02 -2.61
CA ARG A 82 -19.70 17.59 -1.25
C ARG A 82 -20.44 16.79 -0.18
N PHE A 83 -21.64 16.31 -0.49
CA PHE A 83 -22.36 15.41 0.41
C PHE A 83 -21.60 14.11 0.66
N LEU A 84 -21.04 13.49 -0.39
CA LEU A 84 -20.21 12.29 -0.23
C LEU A 84 -18.98 12.54 0.66
N ASP A 85 -18.35 13.70 0.54
CA ASP A 85 -17.23 14.10 1.41
C ASP A 85 -17.68 14.31 2.86
N ALA A 86 -18.81 15.00 3.06
CA ALA A 86 -19.39 15.21 4.39
C ALA A 86 -19.78 13.87 5.06
N VAL A 87 -20.32 12.92 4.30
CA VAL A 87 -20.62 11.57 4.84
C VAL A 87 -19.32 10.83 5.21
N ALA A 88 -18.26 10.94 4.41
CA ALA A 88 -16.98 10.35 4.74
C ALA A 88 -16.38 10.94 6.03
N GLU A 89 -16.54 12.26 6.26
CA GLU A 89 -16.19 12.91 7.52
C GLU A 89 -17.08 12.41 8.68
N TYR A 90 -18.38 12.22 8.45
CA TYR A 90 -19.33 11.74 9.46
C TYR A 90 -18.93 10.35 10.01
N GLU A 91 -18.47 9.45 9.13
CA GLU A 91 -18.06 8.09 9.52
C GLU A 91 -16.87 8.06 10.51
N VAL A 92 -16.02 9.09 10.48
CA VAL A 92 -14.82 9.22 11.33
C VAL A 92 -15.00 10.23 12.49
N THR A 93 -16.13 10.92 12.53
CA THR A 93 -16.51 11.82 13.63
C THR A 93 -16.62 11.04 14.95
N PRO A 94 -16.05 11.55 16.07
CA PRO A 94 -16.19 10.95 17.40
C PRO A 94 -17.66 10.74 17.79
N ASP A 95 -17.93 9.69 18.55
CA ASP A 95 -19.30 9.29 18.91
C ASP A 95 -20.08 10.44 19.57
N GLU A 96 -19.41 11.25 20.41
CA GLU A 96 -20.02 12.36 21.15
C GLU A 96 -20.48 13.52 20.25
N LYS A 97 -19.87 13.67 19.07
CA LYS A 97 -20.16 14.74 18.10
C LYS A 97 -20.97 14.27 16.90
N ARG A 98 -21.08 12.96 16.70
CA ARG A 98 -21.65 12.40 15.48
C ARG A 98 -23.12 12.77 15.29
N LYS A 99 -23.90 12.81 16.37
CA LYS A 99 -25.32 13.19 16.30
C LYS A 99 -25.52 14.63 15.79
N GLU A 100 -24.73 15.57 16.32
CA GLU A 100 -24.74 16.97 15.91
C GLU A 100 -24.36 17.12 14.43
N TYR A 101 -23.25 16.51 14.03
CA TYR A 101 -22.78 16.55 12.65
C TYR A 101 -23.76 15.88 11.67
N GLY A 102 -24.37 14.75 12.06
CA GLY A 102 -25.43 14.11 11.27
C GLY A 102 -26.65 15.00 11.05
N GLN A 103 -27.01 15.82 12.03
CA GLN A 103 -28.09 16.79 11.89
C GLN A 103 -27.71 17.93 10.92
N GLU A 104 -26.47 18.41 10.98
CA GLU A 104 -25.96 19.38 10.01
C GLU A 104 -26.03 18.86 8.57
N LEU A 105 -25.70 17.58 8.35
CA LEU A 105 -25.79 16.94 7.02
C LEU A 105 -27.24 16.89 6.52
N LEU A 106 -28.19 16.53 7.39
CA LEU A 106 -29.62 16.52 7.05
C LEU A 106 -30.09 17.93 6.66
N ASP A 107 -29.74 18.94 7.45
CA ASP A 107 -30.18 20.32 7.22
C ASP A 107 -29.52 20.93 5.98
N MET A 108 -28.26 20.61 5.70
CA MET A 108 -27.49 21.18 4.61
C MET A 108 -27.78 20.53 3.25
N TYR A 109 -27.91 19.20 3.18
CA TYR A 109 -28.01 18.49 1.91
C TYR A 109 -29.38 17.88 1.64
N LEU A 110 -30.15 17.60 2.70
CA LEU A 110 -31.40 16.82 2.60
C LEU A 110 -32.65 17.65 2.92
N SER A 111 -32.48 18.92 3.28
CA SER A 111 -33.57 19.89 3.45
C SER A 111 -33.91 20.61 2.14
N PRO A 112 -35.17 20.58 1.66
CA PRO A 112 -35.59 21.29 0.45
C PRO A 112 -35.42 22.82 0.50
N LYS A 113 -35.16 23.38 1.69
CA LYS A 113 -34.91 24.81 1.89
C LYS A 113 -33.44 25.20 1.75
N SER A 114 -32.54 24.22 1.69
CA SER A 114 -31.11 24.46 1.58
C SER A 114 -30.69 24.80 0.14
N GLU A 115 -29.67 25.64 0.00
CA GLU A 115 -29.05 25.94 -1.30
C GLU A 115 -28.33 24.71 -1.89
N ASP A 116 -27.79 23.84 -1.02
CA ASP A 116 -27.09 22.62 -1.42
C ASP A 116 -28.00 21.37 -1.41
N TYR A 117 -29.33 21.56 -1.43
CA TYR A 117 -30.32 20.47 -1.45
C TYR A 117 -30.10 19.50 -2.62
N ILE A 118 -30.11 18.20 -2.31
CA ILE A 118 -29.92 17.10 -3.26
C ILE A 118 -31.28 16.43 -3.55
N PRO A 119 -31.93 16.77 -4.68
CA PRO A 119 -33.26 16.26 -5.02
C PRO A 119 -33.29 14.76 -5.36
N GLU A 120 -32.13 14.15 -5.62
CA GLU A 120 -32.01 12.73 -5.89
C GLU A 120 -32.36 11.87 -4.68
N VAL A 121 -32.18 12.37 -3.44
CA VAL A 121 -32.53 11.63 -2.21
C VAL A 121 -34.02 11.79 -1.90
N THR A 122 -34.74 10.68 -1.73
CA THR A 122 -36.19 10.71 -1.54
C THR A 122 -36.58 11.13 -0.12
N GLU A 123 -37.75 11.75 0.03
CA GLU A 123 -38.30 12.16 1.33
C GLU A 123 -38.42 11.00 2.33
N GLU A 124 -38.72 9.79 1.84
CA GLU A 124 -38.74 8.55 2.63
C GLU A 124 -37.36 8.24 3.23
N MET A 125 -36.28 8.34 2.44
CA MET A 125 -34.92 8.09 2.90
C MET A 125 -34.48 9.16 3.91
N VAL A 126 -34.83 10.43 3.68
CA VAL A 126 -34.54 11.52 4.61
C VAL A 126 -35.23 11.28 5.95
N THR A 127 -36.52 10.91 5.93
CA THR A 127 -37.29 10.59 7.14
C THR A 127 -36.64 9.45 7.92
N LYS A 128 -36.29 8.35 7.25
CA LYS A 128 -35.61 7.21 7.85
C LYS A 128 -34.24 7.59 8.46
N CYS A 129 -33.47 8.44 7.79
CA CYS A 129 -32.19 8.93 8.34
C CYS A 129 -32.41 9.80 9.57
N ALA A 130 -33.40 10.70 9.54
CA ALA A 130 -33.72 11.58 10.67
C ALA A 130 -34.19 10.79 11.90
N GLU A 131 -35.07 9.79 11.72
CA GLU A 131 -35.54 8.92 12.79
C GLU A 131 -34.38 8.12 13.40
N ARG A 132 -33.58 7.44 12.56
CA ARG A 132 -32.43 6.65 13.02
C ARG A 132 -31.39 7.50 13.73
N LEU A 133 -31.11 8.72 13.27
CA LEU A 133 -30.19 9.63 13.93
C LEU A 133 -30.63 9.99 15.36
N GLN A 134 -31.94 10.02 15.63
CA GLN A 134 -32.45 10.27 16.97
C GLN A 134 -32.29 9.06 17.90
N GLU A 135 -32.46 7.84 17.36
CA GLU A 135 -32.33 6.57 18.08
C GLU A 135 -30.86 6.20 18.35
N ASP A 136 -30.05 6.13 17.29
CA ASP A 136 -28.65 5.74 17.31
C ASP A 136 -27.90 6.37 16.13
N ALA A 137 -26.95 7.27 16.45
CA ALA A 137 -26.04 7.85 15.47
C ALA A 137 -24.97 6.82 15.08
N CYS A 138 -25.37 5.78 14.35
CA CYS A 138 -24.44 4.78 13.83
C CYS A 138 -23.66 5.34 12.64
N LYS A 139 -22.53 4.72 12.32
CA LYS A 139 -21.60 5.19 11.26
C LYS A 139 -22.20 5.00 9.86
N GLU A 140 -23.06 4.02 9.70
CA GLU A 140 -23.65 3.56 8.44
C GLU A 140 -24.98 4.26 8.13
N LEU A 141 -25.30 5.33 8.88
CA LEU A 141 -26.56 6.06 8.80
C LEU A 141 -26.91 6.48 7.36
N PHE A 142 -25.94 7.04 6.64
CA PHE A 142 -26.12 7.59 5.28
C PHE A 142 -25.78 6.60 4.16
N MET A 143 -25.50 5.33 4.46
CA MET A 143 -25.03 4.35 3.47
C MET A 143 -25.98 4.21 2.26
N GLU A 144 -27.29 4.21 2.50
CA GLU A 144 -28.29 4.13 1.42
C GLU A 144 -28.31 5.41 0.56
N CYS A 145 -28.15 6.58 1.18
CA CYS A 145 -28.03 7.87 0.47
C CYS A 145 -26.77 7.89 -0.39
N THR A 146 -25.62 7.53 0.17
CA THR A 146 -24.35 7.42 -0.54
C THR A 146 -24.46 6.52 -1.77
N LYS A 147 -25.07 5.32 -1.61
CA LYS A 147 -25.28 4.40 -2.73
C LYS A 147 -26.11 5.03 -3.85
N LEU A 148 -27.22 5.67 -3.51
CA LEU A 148 -28.08 6.33 -4.48
C LEU A 148 -27.35 7.45 -5.25
N ILE A 149 -26.51 8.23 -4.57
CA ILE A 149 -25.72 9.28 -5.22
C ILE A 149 -24.67 8.69 -6.16
N HIS A 150 -23.99 7.60 -5.79
CA HIS A 150 -23.10 6.92 -6.73
C HIS A 150 -23.86 6.33 -7.92
N ASP A 151 -25.04 5.74 -7.70
CA ASP A 151 -25.89 5.22 -8.77
C ASP A 151 -26.26 6.36 -9.75
N TYR A 152 -26.66 7.53 -9.25
CA TYR A 152 -26.92 8.73 -10.07
C TYR A 152 -25.67 9.18 -10.85
N LEU A 153 -24.54 9.38 -10.17
CA LEU A 153 -23.30 9.87 -10.78
C LEU A 153 -22.75 8.90 -11.85
N SER A 154 -23.02 7.60 -11.70
CA SER A 154 -22.49 6.55 -12.59
C SER A 154 -23.14 6.49 -13.98
N VAL A 155 -24.23 7.23 -14.23
CA VAL A 155 -24.99 7.18 -15.49
C VAL A 155 -24.70 8.42 -16.35
N ALA A 156 -25.64 9.37 -16.43
CA ALA A 156 -25.51 10.53 -17.30
C ALA A 156 -24.31 11.43 -16.93
N PRO A 157 -24.05 11.75 -15.64
CA PRO A 157 -22.88 12.55 -15.27
C PRO A 157 -21.55 11.88 -15.66
N PHE A 158 -21.46 10.55 -15.53
CA PHE A 158 -20.28 9.81 -15.97
C PHE A 158 -20.13 9.82 -17.49
N ALA A 159 -21.21 9.64 -18.26
CA ALA A 159 -21.19 9.75 -19.72
C ALA A 159 -20.71 11.14 -20.18
N ASP A 160 -21.26 12.21 -19.59
CA ASP A 160 -20.83 13.58 -19.86
C ASP A 160 -19.35 13.81 -19.53
N CYS A 161 -18.86 13.20 -18.44
CA CYS A 161 -17.44 13.26 -18.09
C CYS A 161 -16.56 12.57 -19.14
N LEU A 162 -16.98 11.41 -19.67
CA LEU A 162 -16.24 10.66 -20.70
C LEU A 162 -16.12 11.44 -22.02
N ASP A 163 -17.04 12.36 -22.29
CA ASP A 163 -17.03 13.24 -23.45
C ASP A 163 -16.30 14.57 -23.19
N SER A 164 -15.90 14.83 -21.95
CA SER A 164 -15.22 16.06 -21.55
C SER A 164 -13.69 16.04 -21.76
N MET A 165 -13.06 17.23 -21.65
CA MET A 165 -11.60 17.35 -21.64
C MET A 165 -10.95 16.69 -20.41
N TYR A 166 -11.68 16.51 -19.31
CA TYR A 166 -11.16 15.87 -18.10
C TYR A 166 -10.84 14.40 -18.33
N TYR A 167 -11.69 13.69 -19.09
CA TYR A 167 -11.37 12.32 -19.50
C TYR A 167 -10.22 12.27 -20.49
N SER A 168 -10.14 13.22 -21.42
CA SER A 168 -8.99 13.33 -22.34
C SER A 168 -7.68 13.51 -21.57
N ARG A 169 -7.66 14.36 -20.54
CA ARG A 169 -6.54 14.53 -19.62
C ARG A 169 -6.24 13.27 -18.80
N PHE A 170 -7.27 12.55 -18.35
CA PHE A 170 -7.09 11.25 -17.70
C PHE A 170 -6.36 10.25 -18.62
N LEU A 171 -6.69 10.21 -19.91
CA LEU A 171 -6.02 9.33 -20.87
C LEU A 171 -4.53 9.69 -21.05
N GLN A 172 -4.18 10.98 -21.05
CA GLN A 172 -2.76 11.40 -21.06
C GLN A 172 -2.02 10.93 -19.80
N TRP A 173 -2.63 11.05 -18.62
CA TRP A 173 -2.08 10.49 -17.38
C TRP A 173 -1.93 8.97 -17.45
N LYS A 174 -2.89 8.28 -18.06
CA LYS A 174 -2.82 6.83 -18.29
C LYS A 174 -1.77 6.40 -19.29
N TRP A 175 -1.51 7.22 -20.28
CA TRP A 175 -0.41 7.00 -21.20
C TRP A 175 0.94 7.15 -20.50
N LEU A 176 1.10 8.14 -19.62
CA LEU A 176 2.31 8.31 -18.81
C LEU A 176 2.52 7.13 -17.86
N GLU A 177 1.46 6.67 -17.20
CA GLU A 177 1.49 5.48 -16.33
C GLU A 177 2.02 4.26 -17.10
N ARG A 178 1.58 4.05 -18.34
CA ARG A 178 1.96 2.87 -19.15
C ARG A 178 3.33 2.94 -19.81
N GLN A 179 4.12 4.00 -19.56
CA GLN A 179 5.47 4.07 -20.11
C GLN A 179 6.38 2.95 -19.56
N PRO A 180 7.31 2.41 -20.37
CA PRO A 180 8.17 1.32 -19.94
C PRO A 180 8.98 1.65 -18.67
N VAL A 181 8.97 0.73 -17.71
CA VAL A 181 9.75 0.85 -16.47
C VAL A 181 11.03 0.04 -16.61
N THR A 182 12.16 0.68 -16.31
CA THR A 182 13.48 0.03 -16.38
C THR A 182 14.32 0.37 -15.16
N LYS A 183 15.51 -0.24 -15.03
CA LYS A 183 16.48 0.14 -13.99
C LYS A 183 16.80 1.65 -13.98
N ASN A 184 16.66 2.34 -15.13
CA ASN A 184 16.97 3.76 -15.26
C ASN A 184 15.89 4.67 -14.67
N THR A 185 14.69 4.15 -14.41
CA THR A 185 13.62 4.87 -13.70
C THR A 185 14.03 5.18 -12.25
N PHE A 186 14.95 4.38 -11.68
CA PHE A 186 15.30 4.45 -10.27
C PHE A 186 16.77 4.87 -10.02
N ARG A 187 17.02 5.41 -8.83
CA ARG A 187 18.34 5.45 -8.18
C ARG A 187 18.33 4.44 -7.03
N GLN A 188 19.37 3.61 -6.93
CA GLN A 188 19.49 2.61 -5.86
C GLN A 188 20.34 3.17 -4.71
N TYR A 189 19.97 2.77 -3.49
CA TYR A 189 20.64 3.13 -2.24
C TYR A 189 21.00 1.85 -1.46
N ARG A 190 21.23 1.98 -0.14
CA ARG A 190 21.67 0.90 0.74
C ARG A 190 20.71 -0.31 0.75
N VAL A 191 21.28 -1.47 1.02
CA VAL A 191 20.54 -2.70 1.33
C VAL A 191 19.84 -2.54 2.68
N LEU A 192 18.56 -2.91 2.74
CA LEU A 192 17.71 -2.87 3.93
C LEU A 192 17.60 -4.26 4.59
N GLY A 193 17.65 -5.32 3.79
CA GLY A 193 17.51 -6.69 4.29
C GLY A 193 17.71 -7.74 3.21
N LYS A 194 17.59 -9.02 3.61
CA LYS A 194 17.69 -10.18 2.71
C LYS A 194 16.46 -11.07 2.84
N GLY A 195 15.93 -11.49 1.69
CA GLY A 195 14.83 -12.42 1.57
C GLY A 195 15.25 -13.74 0.92
N GLY A 196 14.32 -14.67 0.77
CA GLY A 196 14.62 -16.01 0.26
C GLY A 196 15.28 -16.06 -1.13
N PHE A 197 14.94 -15.12 -2.02
CA PHE A 197 15.40 -15.09 -3.40
C PHE A 197 16.39 -13.97 -3.74
N GLY A 198 16.79 -13.14 -2.77
CA GLY A 198 17.72 -12.04 -2.99
C GLY A 198 17.64 -10.98 -1.90
N GLU A 199 17.89 -9.73 -2.26
CA GLU A 199 18.00 -8.61 -1.34
C GLU A 199 16.87 -7.60 -1.49
N VAL A 200 16.66 -6.80 -0.45
CA VAL A 200 15.80 -5.61 -0.48
C VAL A 200 16.70 -4.40 -0.29
N CYS A 201 16.64 -3.42 -1.19
CA CYS A 201 17.38 -2.16 -1.06
C CYS A 201 16.43 -0.96 -1.13
N ALA A 202 16.82 0.16 -0.53
CA ALA A 202 16.11 1.42 -0.75
C ALA A 202 16.34 1.90 -2.20
N CYS A 203 15.32 2.47 -2.82
CA CYS A 203 15.41 3.11 -4.13
C CYS A 203 14.57 4.39 -4.18
N GLN A 204 14.85 5.24 -5.17
CA GLN A 204 14.11 6.47 -5.41
C GLN A 204 13.71 6.56 -6.88
N VAL A 205 12.46 6.91 -7.16
CA VAL A 205 12.03 7.24 -8.52
C VAL A 205 12.68 8.56 -8.93
N ARG A 206 13.43 8.56 -10.04
CA ARG A 206 14.23 9.73 -10.44
C ARG A 206 13.40 10.96 -10.78
N ALA A 207 12.21 10.76 -11.32
CA ALA A 207 11.36 11.83 -11.82
C ALA A 207 10.60 12.52 -10.67
N THR A 208 10.01 11.74 -9.77
CA THR A 208 9.17 12.23 -8.67
C THR A 208 9.93 12.44 -7.36
N GLY A 209 11.09 11.82 -7.19
CA GLY A 209 11.82 11.81 -5.91
C GLY A 209 11.23 10.88 -4.85
N LYS A 210 10.14 10.15 -5.13
CA LYS A 210 9.51 9.24 -4.18
C LYS A 210 10.43 8.08 -3.80
N MET A 211 10.53 7.81 -2.50
CA MET A 211 11.32 6.71 -1.94
C MET A 211 10.50 5.42 -1.85
N TYR A 212 11.15 4.29 -2.16
CA TYR A 212 10.58 2.94 -2.13
C TYR A 212 11.60 1.91 -1.63
N ALA A 213 11.11 0.71 -1.34
CA ALA A 213 11.93 -0.49 -1.18
C ALA A 213 11.89 -1.33 -2.47
N CYS A 214 13.03 -1.78 -2.96
CA CYS A 214 13.14 -2.64 -4.14
C CYS A 214 13.56 -4.05 -3.70
N LYS A 215 12.60 -4.99 -3.69
CA LYS A 215 12.85 -6.42 -3.49
C LYS A 215 13.34 -7.04 -4.80
N LYS A 216 14.63 -7.37 -4.85
CA LYS A 216 15.30 -8.00 -6.00
C LYS A 216 15.30 -9.51 -5.84
N LEU A 217 14.68 -10.21 -6.77
CA LEU A 217 14.63 -11.67 -6.82
C LEU A 217 15.59 -12.17 -7.92
N GLU A 218 16.70 -12.80 -7.54
CA GLU A 218 17.73 -13.28 -8.48
C GLU A 218 17.16 -14.37 -9.40
N LYS A 219 17.18 -14.15 -10.73
CA LYS A 219 16.61 -15.07 -11.73
C LYS A 219 17.19 -16.48 -11.62
N LYS A 220 18.52 -16.60 -11.48
CA LYS A 220 19.21 -17.88 -11.31
C LYS A 220 18.80 -18.61 -10.02
N ARG A 221 18.51 -17.86 -8.94
CA ARG A 221 18.10 -18.44 -7.66
C ARG A 221 16.65 -18.91 -7.69
N ILE A 222 15.76 -18.15 -8.34
CA ILE A 222 14.38 -18.56 -8.62
C ILE A 222 14.41 -19.91 -9.37
N LYS A 223 15.13 -19.97 -10.50
CA LYS A 223 15.22 -21.19 -11.33
C LYS A 223 15.78 -22.38 -10.55
N LYS A 224 16.88 -22.18 -9.80
CA LYS A 224 17.50 -23.23 -8.97
C LYS A 224 16.54 -23.82 -7.94
N ARG A 225 15.65 -22.98 -7.37
CA ARG A 225 14.72 -23.37 -6.32
C ARG A 225 13.30 -23.67 -6.82
N LYS A 226 13.06 -23.59 -8.13
CA LYS A 226 11.72 -23.72 -8.74
C LYS A 226 10.70 -22.76 -8.10
N GLY A 227 11.12 -21.51 -7.90
CA GLY A 227 10.36 -20.47 -7.18
C GLY A 227 9.44 -19.60 -8.06
N GLU A 228 9.23 -19.96 -9.33
CA GLU A 228 8.54 -19.15 -10.32
C GLU A 228 7.08 -18.89 -9.91
N SER A 229 6.36 -19.93 -9.47
CA SER A 229 4.98 -19.80 -9.02
C SER A 229 4.84 -18.92 -7.79
N MET A 230 5.78 -19.02 -6.84
CA MET A 230 5.80 -18.22 -5.62
C MET A 230 6.02 -16.74 -5.92
N ALA A 231 7.00 -16.42 -6.78
CA ALA A 231 7.30 -15.05 -7.17
C ALA A 231 6.15 -14.40 -7.96
N LEU A 232 5.53 -15.15 -8.90
CA LEU A 232 4.37 -14.65 -9.64
C LEU A 232 3.16 -14.43 -8.73
N ASN A 233 2.90 -15.37 -7.82
CA ASN A 233 1.80 -15.29 -6.87
C ASN A 233 1.94 -14.09 -5.92
N GLU A 234 3.14 -13.87 -5.37
CA GLU A 234 3.42 -12.69 -4.54
C GLU A 234 3.11 -11.40 -5.31
N LYS A 235 3.62 -11.28 -6.55
CA LYS A 235 3.37 -10.12 -7.41
C LYS A 235 1.88 -9.90 -7.68
N GLN A 236 1.15 -10.95 -8.03
CA GLN A 236 -0.28 -10.86 -8.38
C GLN A 236 -1.14 -10.47 -7.18
N ILE A 237 -0.83 -10.99 -6.00
CA ILE A 237 -1.52 -10.62 -4.76
C ILE A 237 -1.24 -9.16 -4.42
N LEU A 238 0.03 -8.74 -4.43
CA LEU A 238 0.41 -7.35 -4.15
C LEU A 238 -0.18 -6.33 -5.14
N GLU A 239 -0.40 -6.72 -6.39
CA GLU A 239 -1.04 -5.87 -7.40
C GLU A 239 -2.56 -5.74 -7.18
N LYS A 240 -3.19 -6.75 -6.59
CA LYS A 240 -4.64 -6.77 -6.32
C LYS A 240 -5.00 -6.03 -5.02
N VAL A 241 -4.16 -6.16 -3.99
CA VAL A 241 -4.43 -5.63 -2.64
C VAL A 241 -4.15 -4.13 -2.59
N ASN A 242 -5.16 -3.36 -2.16
CA ASN A 242 -5.03 -1.93 -1.86
C ASN A 242 -5.48 -1.68 -0.42
N SER A 243 -4.53 -1.75 0.52
CA SER A 243 -4.77 -1.58 1.95
C SER A 243 -3.72 -0.65 2.55
N ARG A 244 -4.11 0.15 3.56
CA ARG A 244 -3.14 0.92 4.36
C ARG A 244 -2.26 0.01 5.21
N PHE A 245 -2.74 -1.17 5.58
CA PHE A 245 -2.08 -2.08 6.51
C PHE A 245 -1.30 -3.19 5.82
N VAL A 246 -1.17 -3.13 4.49
CA VAL A 246 -0.34 -4.04 3.68
C VAL A 246 0.60 -3.19 2.82
N VAL A 247 1.84 -3.64 2.62
CA VAL A 247 2.76 -2.96 1.70
C VAL A 247 2.20 -2.97 0.28
N SER A 248 2.27 -1.85 -0.42
CA SER A 248 1.75 -1.71 -1.77
C SER A 248 2.85 -1.90 -2.81
N LEU A 249 2.56 -2.60 -3.90
CA LEU A 249 3.45 -2.70 -5.07
C LEU A 249 3.20 -1.51 -6.00
N ALA A 250 4.21 -0.68 -6.22
CA ALA A 250 4.15 0.44 -7.15
C ALA A 250 4.69 0.08 -8.54
N TYR A 251 5.72 -0.78 -8.63
CA TYR A 251 6.30 -1.18 -9.91
C TYR A 251 6.78 -2.63 -9.89
N ALA A 252 6.66 -3.31 -11.00
CA ALA A 252 7.27 -4.62 -11.25
C ALA A 252 8.01 -4.60 -12.59
N TYR A 253 9.32 -4.83 -12.56
CA TYR A 253 10.17 -4.79 -13.74
C TYR A 253 11.31 -5.81 -13.66
N GLU A 254 11.98 -6.06 -14.77
CA GLU A 254 13.15 -6.94 -14.79
C GLU A 254 14.45 -6.21 -15.12
N THR A 255 15.53 -6.86 -14.72
CA THR A 255 16.90 -6.54 -15.13
C THR A 255 17.52 -7.77 -15.77
N LYS A 256 18.79 -7.66 -16.18
CA LYS A 256 19.57 -8.79 -16.67
C LYS A 256 19.55 -9.97 -15.69
N ASP A 257 19.70 -9.70 -14.39
CA ASP A 257 19.97 -10.74 -13.39
C ASP A 257 18.83 -10.95 -12.37
N ALA A 258 17.86 -10.04 -12.28
CA ALA A 258 16.82 -10.08 -11.25
C ALA A 258 15.45 -9.58 -11.74
N LEU A 259 14.39 -10.11 -11.12
CA LEU A 259 13.05 -9.51 -11.11
C LEU A 259 12.95 -8.54 -9.92
N CYS A 260 12.35 -7.37 -10.12
CA CYS A 260 12.32 -6.30 -9.13
C CYS A 260 10.87 -5.95 -8.80
N LEU A 261 10.51 -6.03 -7.52
CA LEU A 261 9.24 -5.54 -6.98
C LEU A 261 9.53 -4.27 -6.16
N VAL A 262 8.97 -3.14 -6.59
CA VAL A 262 9.11 -1.84 -5.92
C VAL A 262 7.91 -1.63 -5.01
N LEU A 263 8.16 -1.67 -3.71
CA LEU A 263 7.20 -1.73 -2.63
C LEU A 263 7.28 -0.48 -1.75
N THR A 264 6.19 -0.17 -1.03
CA THR A 264 6.19 0.84 0.05
C THR A 264 7.43 0.69 0.93
N LEU A 265 8.16 1.80 1.13
CA LEU A 265 9.31 1.83 2.03
C LEU A 265 8.84 1.93 3.48
N MET A 266 9.34 1.03 4.32
CA MET A 266 9.03 0.97 5.76
C MET A 266 10.33 1.16 6.54
N ASN A 267 10.62 2.41 6.92
CA ASN A 267 11.91 2.80 7.52
C ASN A 267 12.04 2.47 9.01
N GLY A 268 10.91 2.27 9.70
CA GLY A 268 10.86 1.98 11.12
C GLY A 268 11.33 0.58 11.50
N GLY A 269 11.74 -0.27 10.54
CA GLY A 269 12.20 -1.63 10.80
C GLY A 269 11.07 -2.62 11.06
N ASP A 270 11.43 -3.87 11.38
CA ASP A 270 10.49 -4.96 11.64
C ASP A 270 10.15 -5.12 13.13
N LEU A 271 8.98 -5.67 13.46
CA LEU A 271 8.56 -5.87 14.85
C LEU A 271 9.52 -6.79 15.63
N LYS A 272 10.22 -7.72 14.98
CA LYS A 272 11.22 -8.54 15.69
C LYS A 272 12.34 -7.69 16.27
N PHE A 273 12.83 -6.70 15.50
CA PHE A 273 13.82 -5.77 16.01
C PHE A 273 13.29 -5.03 17.25
N HIS A 274 12.08 -4.48 17.14
CA HIS A 274 11.42 -3.73 18.23
C HIS A 274 11.20 -4.60 19.47
N ILE A 275 10.66 -5.81 19.35
CA ILE A 275 10.37 -6.69 20.49
C ILE A 275 11.64 -7.10 21.24
N TYR A 276 12.75 -7.33 20.51
CA TYR A 276 13.88 -8.08 21.06
C TYR A 276 15.17 -7.28 21.26
N HIS A 277 15.27 -6.09 20.68
CA HIS A 277 16.49 -5.26 20.67
C HIS A 277 16.26 -3.82 21.17
N MET A 278 15.01 -3.42 21.43
CA MET A 278 14.71 -2.10 22.01
C MET A 278 14.46 -2.21 23.53
N GLY A 279 15.56 -2.29 24.28
CA GLY A 279 15.51 -2.36 25.74
C GLY A 279 15.09 -3.74 26.27
N ASP A 280 14.19 -3.76 27.24
CA ASP A 280 13.62 -5.00 27.77
C ASP A 280 12.70 -5.65 26.75
N ALA A 281 12.71 -6.99 26.71
CA ALA A 281 11.95 -7.71 25.69
C ALA A 281 10.43 -7.56 25.86
N GLY A 282 9.75 -7.29 24.75
CA GLY A 282 8.32 -7.03 24.68
C GLY A 282 7.98 -5.53 24.66
N PHE A 283 6.69 -5.23 24.64
CA PHE A 283 6.10 -3.89 24.64
C PHE A 283 5.20 -3.70 25.85
N ASP A 284 4.89 -2.44 26.14
CA ASP A 284 3.71 -2.15 26.95
C ASP A 284 2.43 -2.58 26.21
N GLU A 285 1.40 -2.91 26.99
CA GLU A 285 0.14 -3.44 26.47
C GLU A 285 -0.54 -2.47 25.48
N LYS A 286 -0.47 -1.16 25.72
CA LYS A 286 -1.10 -0.15 24.83
C LYS A 286 -0.48 -0.21 23.43
N ARG A 287 0.85 -0.33 23.33
CA ARG A 287 1.55 -0.50 22.05
C ARG A 287 1.20 -1.82 21.37
N ALA A 288 1.20 -2.93 22.10
CA ALA A 288 0.84 -4.24 21.55
C ALA A 288 -0.60 -4.28 21.01
N VAL A 289 -1.55 -3.73 21.77
CA VAL A 289 -2.98 -3.64 21.39
C VAL A 289 -3.17 -2.77 20.14
N PHE A 290 -2.49 -1.63 20.05
CA PHE A 290 -2.57 -0.76 18.87
C PHE A 290 -2.09 -1.49 17.61
N TYR A 291 -0.92 -2.14 17.66
CA TYR A 291 -0.43 -2.91 16.52
C TYR A 291 -1.32 -4.11 16.19
N SER A 292 -1.85 -4.82 17.18
CA SER A 292 -2.81 -5.90 16.94
C SER A 292 -4.09 -5.41 16.25
N ALA A 293 -4.56 -4.20 16.55
CA ALA A 293 -5.71 -3.59 15.88
C ALA A 293 -5.40 -3.28 14.41
N GLU A 294 -4.23 -2.71 14.10
CA GLU A 294 -3.80 -2.44 12.72
C GLU A 294 -3.60 -3.74 11.92
N ILE A 295 -2.97 -4.75 12.53
CA ILE A 295 -2.77 -6.06 11.90
C ILE A 295 -4.11 -6.72 11.65
N GLY A 296 -5.05 -6.65 12.60
CA GLY A 296 -6.42 -7.14 12.41
C GLY A 296 -7.12 -6.51 11.22
N CYS A 297 -6.95 -5.21 10.99
CA CYS A 297 -7.48 -4.52 9.80
C CYS A 297 -6.78 -4.99 8.51
N GLY A 298 -5.45 -5.18 8.55
CA GLY A 298 -4.72 -5.74 7.40
C GLY A 298 -5.14 -7.16 7.03
N LEU A 299 -5.39 -8.01 8.03
CA LEU A 299 -5.92 -9.36 7.81
C LEU A 299 -7.34 -9.29 7.23
N GLU A 300 -8.20 -8.43 7.75
CA GLU A 300 -9.53 -8.21 7.22
C GLU A 300 -9.51 -7.81 5.74
N ASP A 301 -8.64 -6.88 5.36
CA ASP A 301 -8.51 -6.42 3.97
C ASP A 301 -8.06 -7.57 3.04
N LEU A 302 -7.13 -8.42 3.50
CA LEU A 302 -6.72 -9.61 2.75
C LEU A 302 -7.86 -10.63 2.65
N HIS A 303 -8.56 -10.90 3.75
CA HIS A 303 -9.66 -11.87 3.81
C HIS A 303 -10.86 -11.43 2.95
N ARG A 304 -11.14 -10.11 2.89
CA ARG A 304 -12.15 -9.50 2.01
C ARG A 304 -11.84 -9.76 0.54
N GLU A 305 -10.56 -9.74 0.17
CA GLU A 305 -10.08 -10.13 -1.16
C GLU A 305 -9.94 -11.64 -1.37
N ARG A 306 -10.41 -12.43 -0.37
CA ARG A 306 -10.35 -13.89 -0.32
C ARG A 306 -8.92 -14.43 -0.28
N ILE A 307 -8.00 -13.72 0.35
CA ILE A 307 -6.58 -14.09 0.45
C ILE A 307 -6.27 -14.46 1.90
N VAL A 308 -5.73 -15.66 2.12
CA VAL A 308 -5.14 -16.04 3.42
C VAL A 308 -3.63 -15.77 3.37
N TYR A 309 -3.08 -15.19 4.44
CA TYR A 309 -1.70 -14.71 4.47
C TYR A 309 -0.68 -15.80 4.83
N ARG A 310 -0.94 -16.60 5.86
CA ARG A 310 -0.20 -17.81 6.28
C ARG A 310 1.24 -17.62 6.79
N ASP A 311 1.75 -16.41 6.90
CA ASP A 311 3.10 -16.16 7.43
C ASP A 311 3.17 -14.92 8.34
N LEU A 312 2.15 -14.70 9.16
CA LEU A 312 2.15 -13.65 10.17
C LEU A 312 3.12 -13.99 11.31
N LYS A 313 4.11 -13.12 11.49
CA LYS A 313 5.19 -13.20 12.48
C LYS A 313 5.87 -11.82 12.62
N PRO A 314 6.66 -11.57 13.69
CA PRO A 314 7.28 -10.27 13.92
C PRO A 314 8.17 -9.76 12.78
N GLU A 315 8.88 -10.65 12.08
CA GLU A 315 9.75 -10.27 10.95
C GLU A 315 9.00 -9.64 9.77
N ASN A 316 7.73 -9.99 9.60
CA ASN A 316 6.95 -9.60 8.42
C ASN A 316 6.05 -8.38 8.68
N ILE A 317 6.07 -7.82 9.89
CA ILE A 317 5.35 -6.59 10.22
C ILE A 317 6.36 -5.45 10.31
N LEU A 318 6.22 -4.46 9.44
CA LEU A 318 7.17 -3.36 9.28
C LEU A 318 6.55 -2.04 9.73
N LEU A 319 7.34 -1.13 10.28
CA LEU A 319 6.91 0.20 10.71
C LEU A 319 7.29 1.28 9.69
N ASP A 320 6.40 2.26 9.49
CA ASP A 320 6.72 3.48 8.75
C ASP A 320 7.29 4.57 9.68
N ASP A 321 7.62 5.74 9.12
CA ASP A 321 8.22 6.87 9.84
C ASP A 321 7.27 7.49 10.89
N HIS A 322 5.96 7.22 10.81
CA HIS A 322 4.95 7.70 11.75
C HIS A 322 4.59 6.65 12.81
N GLY A 323 5.21 5.46 12.74
CA GLY A 323 5.01 4.38 13.69
C GLY A 323 3.85 3.45 13.38
N HIS A 324 3.20 3.60 12.22
CA HIS A 324 2.14 2.70 11.77
C HIS A 324 2.72 1.43 11.14
N ILE A 325 2.03 0.30 11.30
CA ILE A 325 2.51 -0.97 10.76
C ILE A 325 1.93 -1.29 9.39
N ARG A 326 2.65 -2.15 8.65
CA ARG A 326 2.12 -2.87 7.49
C ARG A 326 2.60 -4.31 7.46
N ILE A 327 1.72 -5.20 7.04
CA ILE A 327 2.02 -6.58 6.66
C ILE A 327 2.86 -6.57 5.37
N SER A 328 3.94 -7.35 5.36
CA SER A 328 4.87 -7.50 4.24
C SER A 328 5.11 -8.97 3.88
N ASP A 329 5.89 -9.23 2.82
CA ASP A 329 6.26 -10.58 2.33
C ASP A 329 5.07 -11.54 2.11
N LEU A 330 4.35 -11.36 1.00
CA LEU A 330 3.14 -12.14 0.67
C LEU A 330 3.47 -13.42 -0.12
N GLY A 331 4.72 -13.89 -0.05
CA GLY A 331 5.19 -15.07 -0.80
C GLY A 331 4.44 -16.37 -0.48
N LEU A 332 3.91 -16.51 0.73
CA LEU A 332 3.11 -17.66 1.15
C LEU A 332 1.60 -17.41 1.12
N ALA A 333 1.16 -16.19 0.79
CA ALA A 333 -0.26 -15.88 0.71
C ALA A 333 -0.92 -16.63 -0.45
N VAL A 334 -2.22 -16.90 -0.36
CA VAL A 334 -2.95 -17.58 -1.45
C VAL A 334 -4.40 -17.15 -1.49
N HIS A 335 -4.94 -17.03 -2.70
CA HIS A 335 -6.36 -16.80 -2.93
C HIS A 335 -7.16 -18.09 -2.71
N ILE A 336 -8.22 -18.00 -1.90
CA ILE A 336 -9.17 -19.09 -1.62
C ILE A 336 -10.46 -18.80 -2.38
N PRO A 337 -10.79 -19.59 -3.41
CA PRO A 337 -12.06 -19.44 -4.12
C PRO A 337 -13.26 -19.45 -3.15
N GLU A 338 -14.32 -18.74 -3.51
CA GLU A 338 -15.54 -18.70 -2.71
C GLU A 338 -16.13 -20.11 -2.52
N GLY A 339 -16.62 -20.40 -1.31
CA GLY A 339 -17.13 -21.72 -0.95
C GLY A 339 -16.09 -22.85 -0.89
N GLN A 340 -14.80 -22.56 -1.11
CA GLN A 340 -13.74 -23.57 -1.08
C GLN A 340 -12.83 -23.44 0.13
N THR A 341 -12.10 -24.51 0.41
CA THR A 341 -11.04 -24.59 1.42
C THR A 341 -9.75 -25.11 0.77
N ILE A 342 -8.61 -24.74 1.33
CA ILE A 342 -7.31 -25.17 0.84
C ILE A 342 -6.65 -26.14 1.82
N LYS A 343 -5.62 -26.86 1.35
CA LYS A 343 -4.77 -27.70 2.17
C LYS A 343 -3.32 -27.39 1.85
N GLY A 344 -2.49 -27.19 2.87
CA GLY A 344 -1.08 -26.91 2.69
C GLY A 344 -0.39 -26.64 4.02
N ARG A 345 0.68 -27.39 4.28
CA ARG A 345 1.51 -27.27 5.48
C ARG A 345 2.65 -26.28 5.23
N VAL A 346 2.34 -24.99 5.27
CA VAL A 346 3.28 -23.89 5.03
C VAL A 346 3.18 -22.84 6.14
N GLY A 347 4.25 -22.08 6.33
CA GLY A 347 4.35 -21.05 7.37
C GLY A 347 5.59 -21.28 8.24
N THR A 348 5.77 -20.39 9.22
CA THR A 348 6.91 -20.43 10.15
C THR A 348 6.58 -21.28 11.38
N VAL A 349 7.51 -22.17 11.77
CA VAL A 349 7.36 -23.02 12.96
C VAL A 349 7.13 -22.14 14.20
N GLY A 350 6.16 -22.51 15.04
CA GLY A 350 5.71 -21.71 16.19
C GLY A 350 4.53 -20.78 15.90
N TYR A 351 4.34 -20.37 14.64
CA TYR A 351 3.20 -19.53 14.20
C TYR A 351 2.18 -20.31 13.35
N MET A 352 2.53 -21.49 12.85
CA MET A 352 1.56 -22.36 12.16
C MET A 352 0.48 -22.83 13.15
N ALA A 353 -0.78 -22.60 12.79
CA ALA A 353 -1.93 -23.04 13.56
C ALA A 353 -2.03 -24.58 13.64
N PRO A 354 -2.72 -25.15 14.66
CA PRO A 354 -2.84 -26.59 14.83
C PRO A 354 -3.37 -27.32 13.59
N GLU A 355 -4.38 -26.78 12.91
CA GLU A 355 -4.94 -27.35 11.68
C GLU A 355 -3.94 -27.34 10.50
N VAL A 356 -3.01 -26.37 10.46
CA VAL A 356 -1.93 -26.33 9.45
C VAL A 356 -0.89 -27.40 9.77
N VAL A 357 -0.52 -27.56 11.04
CA VAL A 357 0.46 -28.57 11.49
C VAL A 357 -0.06 -29.99 11.23
N LYS A 358 -1.35 -30.24 11.51
CA LYS A 358 -2.09 -31.48 11.23
C LYS A 358 -2.34 -31.72 9.73
N ASN A 359 -2.11 -30.70 8.90
CA ASN A 359 -2.34 -30.72 7.45
C ASN A 359 -3.83 -30.94 7.12
N ASP A 360 -4.71 -30.33 7.89
CA ASP A 360 -6.16 -30.28 7.66
C ASP A 360 -6.50 -29.23 6.58
N ARG A 361 -7.77 -29.20 6.17
CA ARG A 361 -8.26 -28.14 5.27
C ARG A 361 -8.64 -26.92 6.09
N TYR A 362 -8.34 -25.73 5.58
CA TYR A 362 -8.61 -24.47 6.26
C TYR A 362 -8.97 -23.35 5.27
N THR A 363 -9.48 -22.24 5.83
CA THR A 363 -9.69 -20.98 5.13
C THR A 363 -8.77 -19.90 5.70
N PHE A 364 -9.28 -19.04 6.59
CA PHE A 364 -8.59 -17.88 7.15
C PHE A 364 -8.16 -18.07 8.60
N SER A 365 -8.62 -19.15 9.25
CA SER A 365 -8.32 -19.46 10.65
C SER A 365 -6.83 -19.44 11.03
N PRO A 366 -5.86 -19.78 10.14
CA PRO A 366 -4.45 -19.70 10.52
C PRO A 366 -3.95 -18.28 10.78
N ASP A 367 -4.55 -17.28 10.14
CA ASP A 367 -4.11 -15.88 10.30
C ASP A 367 -4.53 -15.33 11.68
N TRP A 368 -5.74 -15.68 12.15
CA TRP A 368 -6.20 -15.30 13.50
C TRP A 368 -5.41 -15.98 14.61
N TRP A 369 -5.03 -17.24 14.42
CA TRP A 369 -4.10 -17.92 15.32
C TRP A 369 -2.77 -17.19 15.40
N ALA A 370 -2.19 -16.84 14.25
CA ALA A 370 -0.90 -16.16 14.19
C ALA A 370 -0.98 -14.73 14.79
N LEU A 371 -2.12 -14.06 14.71
CA LEU A 371 -2.37 -12.80 15.43
C LEU A 371 -2.31 -13.01 16.96
N GLY A 372 -2.88 -14.11 17.46
CA GLY A 372 -2.77 -14.52 18.87
C GLY A 372 -1.33 -14.78 19.29
N CYS A 373 -0.55 -15.49 18.47
CA CYS A 373 0.88 -15.71 18.72
C CYS A 373 1.65 -14.39 18.78
N LEU A 374 1.36 -13.47 17.86
CA LEU A 374 2.05 -12.19 17.75
C LEU A 374 1.69 -11.24 18.89
N LEU A 375 0.42 -11.16 19.30
CA LEU A 375 -0.01 -10.40 20.48
C LEU A 375 0.68 -10.93 21.74
N TYR A 376 0.72 -12.25 21.92
CA TYR A 376 1.42 -12.88 23.03
C TYR A 376 2.89 -12.47 23.05
N GLU A 377 3.58 -12.60 21.91
CA GLU A 377 5.01 -12.33 21.81
C GLU A 377 5.35 -10.85 21.99
N MET A 378 4.47 -9.94 21.53
CA MET A 378 4.60 -8.51 21.77
C MET A 378 4.52 -8.18 23.26
N ILE A 379 3.64 -8.81 24.04
CA ILE A 379 3.50 -8.52 25.48
C ILE A 379 4.59 -9.25 26.29
N GLU A 380 4.73 -10.56 26.08
CA GLU A 380 5.61 -11.41 26.89
C GLU A 380 7.09 -11.16 26.57
N GLY A 381 7.42 -10.83 25.32
CA GLY A 381 8.79 -10.72 24.82
C GLY A 381 9.42 -12.08 24.46
N GLN A 382 8.60 -13.10 24.21
CA GLN A 382 8.98 -14.43 23.71
C GLN A 382 7.76 -15.13 23.08
N SER A 383 8.01 -16.08 22.18
CA SER A 383 6.94 -16.88 21.55
C SER A 383 6.24 -17.80 22.56
N PRO A 384 4.91 -18.02 22.44
CA PRO A 384 4.14 -18.87 23.36
C PRO A 384 4.61 -20.34 23.38
N PHE A 385 5.18 -20.83 22.28
CA PHE A 385 5.59 -22.24 22.13
C PHE A 385 7.10 -22.40 21.89
N GLN A 386 7.87 -21.31 21.89
CA GLN A 386 9.31 -21.34 21.68
C GLN A 386 10.04 -20.29 22.52
N GLN A 387 10.65 -20.76 23.61
CA GLN A 387 11.47 -19.89 24.47
C GLN A 387 12.72 -19.38 23.76
N ARG A 388 13.05 -18.10 23.97
CA ARG A 388 14.23 -17.46 23.38
C ARG A 388 15.52 -18.18 23.82
N LYS A 389 16.48 -18.33 22.89
CA LYS A 389 17.80 -18.98 23.08
C LYS A 389 17.77 -20.49 23.36
N LYS A 390 16.61 -21.12 23.54
CA LYS A 390 16.51 -22.58 23.61
C LYS A 390 16.37 -23.17 22.21
N LYS A 391 17.31 -24.04 21.81
CA LYS A 391 17.19 -24.82 20.57
C LYS A 391 16.25 -25.98 20.82
N ILE A 392 14.97 -25.77 20.51
CA ILE A 392 13.94 -26.80 20.56
C ILE A 392 13.83 -27.40 19.15
N LYS A 393 13.66 -28.72 19.05
CA LYS A 393 13.44 -29.39 17.76
C LYS A 393 12.09 -28.98 17.18
N ARG A 394 11.99 -28.94 15.86
CA ARG A 394 10.76 -28.58 15.15
C ARG A 394 9.56 -29.42 15.60
N GLU A 395 9.75 -30.73 15.71
CA GLU A 395 8.70 -31.69 16.06
C GLU A 395 8.16 -31.43 17.47
N GLU A 396 9.01 -30.97 18.39
CA GLU A 396 8.58 -30.64 19.75
C GLU A 396 7.77 -29.34 19.78
N VAL A 397 8.17 -28.30 19.03
CA VAL A 397 7.35 -27.07 18.91
C VAL A 397 5.98 -27.40 18.29
N GLU A 398 5.96 -28.25 17.27
CA GLU A 398 4.72 -28.70 16.62
C GLU A 398 3.82 -29.52 17.58
N ARG A 399 4.40 -30.28 18.51
CA ARG A 399 3.66 -30.97 19.58
C ARG A 399 3.09 -29.96 20.59
N LEU A 400 3.90 -29.01 21.05
CA LEU A 400 3.47 -27.96 21.99
C LEU A 400 2.27 -27.17 21.45
N VAL A 401 2.34 -26.74 20.18
CA VAL A 401 1.23 -26.05 19.49
C VAL A 401 -0.07 -26.87 19.54
N GLN A 402 0.02 -28.19 19.38
CA GLN A 402 -1.17 -29.07 19.33
C GLN A 402 -1.71 -29.46 20.70
N GLU A 403 -0.87 -29.58 21.73
CA GLU A 403 -1.23 -30.26 22.98
C GLU A 403 -1.18 -29.37 24.21
N VAL A 404 -0.36 -28.32 24.21
CA VAL A 404 -0.04 -27.54 25.42
C VAL A 404 -0.70 -26.18 25.35
N GLU A 405 -1.42 -25.80 26.39
CA GLU A 405 -1.93 -24.44 26.56
C GLU A 405 -0.78 -23.48 26.89
N GLU A 406 -0.86 -22.27 26.35
CA GLU A 406 0.12 -21.22 26.61
C GLU A 406 0.02 -20.67 28.04
N GLU A 407 1.17 -20.34 28.63
CA GLU A 407 1.27 -19.77 29.98
C GLU A 407 1.35 -18.25 29.90
N TYR A 408 0.72 -17.54 30.83
CA TYR A 408 0.69 -16.07 30.85
C TYR A 408 1.38 -15.54 32.10
N SER A 409 2.37 -14.66 31.93
CA SER A 409 3.00 -13.97 33.06
C SER A 409 2.14 -12.82 33.59
N SER A 410 2.63 -12.14 34.63
CA SER A 410 1.98 -10.93 35.17
C SER A 410 1.99 -9.72 34.22
N LYS A 411 2.61 -9.83 33.03
CA LYS A 411 2.60 -8.77 32.00
C LYS A 411 1.25 -8.60 31.30
N PHE A 412 0.38 -9.61 31.35
CA PHE A 412 -0.92 -9.58 30.70
C PHE A 412 -2.01 -9.05 31.63
N SER A 413 -2.79 -8.07 31.18
CA SER A 413 -4.09 -7.82 31.78
C SER A 413 -5.06 -8.98 31.54
N GLU A 414 -6.17 -9.01 32.28
CA GLU A 414 -7.23 -10.01 32.05
C GLU A 414 -7.83 -9.88 30.65
N ASP A 415 -7.97 -8.65 30.12
CA ASP A 415 -8.46 -8.40 28.77
C ASP A 415 -7.45 -8.91 27.71
N ALA A 416 -6.15 -8.69 27.89
CA ALA A 416 -5.10 -9.18 26.99
C ALA A 416 -5.01 -10.70 26.98
N LYS A 417 -5.04 -11.32 28.17
CA LYS A 417 -5.08 -12.77 28.34
C LYS A 417 -6.32 -13.37 27.69
N SER A 418 -7.50 -12.75 27.88
CA SER A 418 -8.76 -13.17 27.26
C SER A 418 -8.64 -13.19 25.73
N LEU A 419 -8.21 -12.07 25.13
CA LEU A 419 -8.06 -11.99 23.67
C LEU A 419 -7.08 -13.04 23.14
N CYS A 420 -5.90 -13.17 23.77
CA CYS A 420 -4.90 -14.16 23.38
C CYS A 420 -5.47 -15.58 23.41
N LYS A 421 -6.14 -15.98 24.51
CA LYS A 421 -6.74 -17.31 24.64
C LYS A 421 -7.79 -17.58 23.56
N MET A 422 -8.64 -16.60 23.26
CA MET A 422 -9.69 -16.76 22.25
C MET A 422 -9.12 -16.87 20.82
N LEU A 423 -8.01 -16.18 20.52
CA LEU A 423 -7.29 -16.31 19.24
C LEU A 423 -6.44 -17.60 19.17
N LEU A 424 -5.91 -18.06 20.31
CA LEU A 424 -5.11 -19.29 20.44
C LEU A 424 -5.96 -20.53 20.77
N ALA A 425 -7.29 -20.46 20.55
CA ALA A 425 -8.14 -21.63 20.59
C ALA A 425 -7.66 -22.66 19.56
N LYS A 426 -7.36 -23.89 20.01
CA LYS A 426 -6.78 -24.92 19.16
C LYS A 426 -7.77 -25.45 18.13
N ASP A 427 -9.05 -25.49 18.48
CA ASP A 427 -10.14 -25.77 17.54
C ASP A 427 -10.44 -24.49 16.73
N PRO A 428 -10.28 -24.51 15.39
CA PRO A 428 -10.58 -23.35 14.57
C PRO A 428 -12.06 -22.94 14.59
N SER A 429 -13.00 -23.82 14.94
CA SER A 429 -14.43 -23.50 15.02
C SER A 429 -14.80 -22.70 16.28
N GLU A 430 -13.98 -22.79 17.34
CA GLU A 430 -14.14 -22.02 18.57
C GLU A 430 -13.29 -20.74 18.57
N ARG A 431 -12.33 -20.63 17.63
CA ARG A 431 -11.38 -19.51 17.54
C ARG A 431 -12.06 -18.20 17.15
N LEU A 432 -11.71 -17.13 17.86
CA LEU A 432 -12.19 -15.79 17.56
C LEU A 432 -11.76 -15.37 16.14
N GLY A 433 -12.70 -14.79 15.39
CA GLY A 433 -12.52 -14.46 13.98
C GLY A 433 -12.93 -15.59 13.02
N CYS A 434 -13.37 -16.75 13.54
CA CYS A 434 -13.76 -17.91 12.74
C CYS A 434 -15.22 -18.33 12.94
N GLN A 435 -16.01 -17.59 13.73
CA GLN A 435 -17.39 -17.95 14.11
C GLN A 435 -18.46 -17.39 13.15
N GLY A 436 -18.04 -16.73 12.06
CA GLY A 436 -18.89 -16.26 10.96
C GLY A 436 -18.90 -14.74 10.76
N GLY A 437 -18.49 -13.97 11.77
CA GLY A 437 -18.33 -12.51 11.72
C GLY A 437 -16.92 -12.03 11.36
N GLY A 438 -15.91 -12.93 11.37
CA GLY A 438 -14.55 -12.59 10.93
C GLY A 438 -13.91 -11.51 11.79
N ALA A 439 -13.32 -10.50 11.16
CA ALA A 439 -12.67 -9.39 11.87
C ALA A 439 -13.63 -8.65 12.83
N SER A 440 -14.94 -8.58 12.54
CA SER A 440 -15.92 -7.92 13.41
C SER A 440 -15.98 -8.54 14.81
N GLU A 441 -15.79 -9.86 14.92
CA GLU A 441 -15.72 -10.55 16.22
C GLU A 441 -14.49 -10.09 17.02
N VAL A 442 -13.34 -10.01 16.34
CA VAL A 442 -12.06 -9.59 16.94
C VAL A 442 -12.13 -8.13 17.38
N LYS A 443 -12.64 -7.24 16.52
CA LYS A 443 -12.79 -5.81 16.78
C LYS A 443 -13.76 -5.51 17.94
N ALA A 444 -14.74 -6.39 18.16
CA ALA A 444 -15.71 -6.26 19.26
C ALA A 444 -15.16 -6.69 20.64
N HIS A 445 -13.96 -7.29 20.70
CA HIS A 445 -13.36 -7.69 21.97
C HIS A 445 -13.09 -6.48 22.88
N HIS A 446 -13.34 -6.64 24.18
CA HIS A 446 -13.35 -5.54 25.16
C HIS A 446 -12.02 -4.77 25.25
N ILE A 447 -10.91 -5.43 24.96
CA ILE A 447 -9.58 -4.79 24.92
C ILE A 447 -9.47 -3.64 23.91
N PHE A 448 -10.28 -3.67 22.85
CA PHE A 448 -10.29 -2.63 21.81
C PHE A 448 -11.34 -1.54 22.06
N ARG A 449 -11.99 -1.50 23.24
CA ARG A 449 -13.05 -0.52 23.56
C ARG A 449 -12.63 0.95 23.39
N SER A 450 -11.33 1.24 23.50
CA SER A 450 -10.76 2.58 23.31
C SER A 450 -10.35 2.89 21.87
N ILE A 451 -10.42 1.92 20.96
CA ILE A 451 -10.02 2.06 19.55
C ILE A 451 -11.26 2.29 18.69
N ASN A 452 -11.36 3.48 18.11
CA ASN A 452 -12.31 3.72 17.03
C ASN A 452 -11.73 3.18 15.71
N PHE A 453 -12.16 1.99 15.30
CA PHE A 453 -11.64 1.33 14.11
C PHE A 453 -11.82 2.12 12.80
N LYS A 454 -12.90 2.90 12.64
CA LYS A 454 -13.06 3.76 11.45
C LYS A 454 -11.98 4.84 11.38
N ARG A 455 -11.61 5.42 12.54
CA ARG A 455 -10.52 6.40 12.63
C ARG A 455 -9.15 5.74 12.43
N LEU A 456 -8.97 4.51 12.93
CA LEU A 456 -7.76 3.73 12.67
C LEU A 456 -7.61 3.41 11.17
N GLU A 457 -8.67 2.92 10.54
CA GLU A 457 -8.82 2.69 9.10
C GLU A 457 -8.78 3.97 8.26
N ALA A 458 -8.85 5.15 8.86
CA ALA A 458 -8.62 6.43 8.21
C ALA A 458 -7.18 6.96 8.41
N GLY A 459 -6.39 6.33 9.29
CA GLY A 459 -5.06 6.82 9.67
C GLY A 459 -5.11 8.06 10.56
N MET A 460 -6.18 8.22 11.35
CA MET A 460 -6.43 9.40 12.19
C MET A 460 -6.07 9.18 13.67
N LEU A 461 -5.61 7.99 14.04
CA LEU A 461 -5.12 7.70 15.39
C LEU A 461 -3.60 7.80 15.38
N GLU A 462 -3.02 8.52 16.34
CA GLU A 462 -1.57 8.57 16.49
C GLU A 462 -1.04 7.25 17.04
N ALA A 463 0.05 6.76 16.44
CA ALA A 463 0.73 5.58 16.93
C ALA A 463 1.34 5.83 18.32
N PRO A 464 1.29 4.84 19.24
CA PRO A 464 1.84 5.00 20.59
C PRO A 464 3.36 5.07 20.64
N PHE A 465 4.04 4.72 19.53
CA PHE A 465 5.48 4.81 19.37
C PHE A 465 5.79 5.33 17.98
N ILE A 466 6.62 6.37 17.90
CA ILE A 466 7.11 6.97 16.65
C ILE A 466 8.61 6.66 16.55
N PRO A 467 9.09 6.01 15.47
CA PRO A 467 10.51 5.79 15.26
C PRO A 467 11.30 7.10 15.16
N ASP A 468 12.52 7.11 15.69
CA ASP A 468 13.46 8.22 15.52
C ASP A 468 13.93 8.26 14.06
N PRO A 469 13.69 9.37 13.32
CA PRO A 469 14.08 9.49 11.92
C PRO A 469 15.60 9.46 11.69
N GLN A 470 16.42 9.61 12.74
CA GLN A 470 17.89 9.50 12.67
C GLN A 470 18.38 8.07 12.93
N ALA A 471 17.55 7.22 13.52
CA ALA A 471 17.92 5.85 13.85
C ALA A 471 17.72 4.89 12.66
N ILE A 472 18.51 3.82 12.64
CA ILE A 472 18.37 2.73 11.68
C ILE A 472 17.91 1.50 12.45
N TYR A 473 16.66 1.10 12.25
CA TYR A 473 16.02 -0.03 12.93
C TYR A 473 16.27 -1.36 12.21
N CYS A 474 17.52 -1.66 11.90
CA CYS A 474 17.91 -2.96 11.35
C CYS A 474 19.31 -3.36 11.82
N LYS A 475 19.71 -4.60 11.52
CA LYS A 475 21.09 -5.03 11.74
C LYS A 475 22.04 -4.26 10.84
N ASP A 476 23.28 -4.07 11.28
CA ASP A 476 24.31 -3.41 10.48
C ASP A 476 24.47 -4.11 9.13
N VAL A 477 24.74 -3.33 8.07
CA VAL A 477 24.86 -3.84 6.69
C VAL A 477 25.91 -4.95 6.58
N LEU A 478 26.96 -4.86 7.41
CA LEU A 478 28.03 -5.86 7.49
C LEU A 478 27.58 -7.20 8.08
N ASP A 479 26.56 -7.20 8.94
CA ASP A 479 25.98 -8.39 9.55
C ASP A 479 24.94 -9.08 8.64
N ILE A 480 24.61 -8.46 7.51
CA ILE A 480 23.70 -9.05 6.54
C ILE A 480 24.46 -10.11 5.74
N GLU A 481 24.26 -11.40 6.05
CA GLU A 481 24.96 -12.55 5.43
C GLU A 481 24.95 -12.54 3.89
N GLN A 482 26.12 -12.49 3.24
CA GLN A 482 26.18 -12.50 1.77
C GLN A 482 25.74 -13.85 1.17
N PHE A 483 24.92 -13.79 0.13
CA PHE A 483 24.55 -14.99 -0.59
C PHE A 483 25.73 -15.53 -1.39
N SER A 484 25.94 -16.86 -1.33
CA SER A 484 26.80 -17.53 -2.30
C SER A 484 26.24 -17.36 -3.71
N THR A 485 27.12 -17.00 -4.66
CA THR A 485 26.76 -16.91 -6.09
C THR A 485 26.24 -18.25 -6.61
N VAL A 486 25.12 -18.23 -7.34
CA VAL A 486 24.55 -19.44 -7.96
C VAL A 486 25.37 -19.81 -9.20
N LYS A 487 26.11 -20.93 -9.13
CA LYS A 487 26.87 -21.52 -10.25
C LYS A 487 26.08 -22.66 -10.90
N GLY A 488 26.36 -22.93 -12.17
CA GLY A 488 25.80 -24.07 -12.92
C GLY A 488 24.32 -23.94 -13.31
N VAL A 489 23.79 -22.71 -13.36
CA VAL A 489 22.43 -22.43 -13.80
C VAL A 489 22.47 -21.44 -14.95
N GLU A 490 22.00 -21.89 -16.11
CA GLU A 490 21.82 -21.07 -17.31
C GLU A 490 20.34 -20.73 -17.48
N LEU A 491 20.06 -19.51 -17.93
CA LEU A 491 18.70 -19.08 -18.25
C LEU A 491 18.41 -19.44 -19.71
N GLU A 492 17.22 -19.98 -19.96
CA GLU A 492 16.77 -20.45 -21.28
C GLU A 492 15.62 -19.57 -21.76
N ALA A 493 15.37 -19.52 -23.08
CA ALA A 493 14.30 -18.71 -23.67
C ALA A 493 12.89 -19.01 -23.10
N LYS A 494 12.65 -20.22 -22.60
CA LYS A 494 11.37 -20.57 -21.94
C LYS A 494 11.14 -19.76 -20.65
N ASP A 495 12.23 -19.36 -19.97
CA ASP A 495 12.19 -18.61 -18.73
C ASP A 495 11.70 -17.16 -18.96
N ASP A 496 11.93 -16.60 -20.16
CA ASP A 496 11.52 -15.24 -20.53
C ASP A 496 10.00 -15.06 -20.50
N SER A 497 9.25 -16.11 -20.86
CA SER A 497 7.79 -16.10 -20.79
C SER A 497 7.27 -15.86 -19.36
N PHE A 498 8.01 -16.32 -18.34
CA PHE A 498 7.71 -16.08 -16.94
C PHE A 498 8.14 -14.67 -16.52
N TYR A 499 9.31 -14.21 -16.95
CA TYR A 499 9.79 -12.87 -16.63
C TYR A 499 8.87 -11.76 -17.15
N CYS A 500 8.34 -11.91 -18.37
CA CYS A 500 7.36 -11.00 -18.95
C CYS A 500 6.05 -10.95 -18.14
N LYS A 501 5.61 -12.06 -17.54
CA LYS A 501 4.39 -12.10 -16.71
C LYS A 501 4.54 -11.35 -15.39
N VAL A 502 5.76 -11.31 -14.85
CA VAL A 502 6.05 -10.56 -13.61
C VAL A 502 6.24 -9.07 -13.90
N SER A 503 6.87 -8.74 -15.03
CA SER A 503 7.31 -7.38 -15.37
C SER A 503 6.21 -6.53 -16.02
N THR A 504 5.17 -6.19 -15.25
CA THR A 504 4.00 -5.44 -15.76
C THR A 504 4.17 -3.91 -15.75
N GLY A 505 5.31 -3.38 -15.33
CA GLY A 505 5.55 -1.94 -15.24
C GLY A 505 4.96 -1.34 -13.98
N SER A 506 4.34 -0.17 -14.07
CA SER A 506 3.70 0.50 -12.93
C SER A 506 2.35 -0.13 -12.56
N VAL A 507 2.03 -0.13 -11.28
CA VAL A 507 0.70 -0.48 -10.76
C VAL A 507 -0.12 0.79 -10.59
N SER A 508 -1.34 0.83 -11.16
CA SER A 508 -2.09 2.07 -11.37
C SER A 508 -2.35 2.89 -10.10
N ILE A 509 -2.90 2.29 -9.04
CA ILE A 509 -3.30 3.04 -7.84
C ILE A 509 -2.08 3.64 -7.13
N PRO A 510 -1.03 2.85 -6.78
CA PRO A 510 0.14 3.42 -6.11
C PRO A 510 0.91 4.41 -6.97
N TRP A 511 0.98 4.22 -8.29
CA TRP A 511 1.61 5.18 -9.20
C TRP A 511 0.87 6.52 -9.23
N GLN A 512 -0.47 6.50 -9.25
CA GLN A 512 -1.26 7.73 -9.21
C GLN A 512 -1.15 8.45 -7.87
N ASN A 513 -1.16 7.72 -6.76
CA ASN A 513 -0.88 8.29 -5.44
C ASN A 513 0.50 8.93 -5.40
N GLU A 514 1.52 8.29 -5.96
CA GLU A 514 2.86 8.88 -6.07
C GLU A 514 2.84 10.23 -6.81
N MET A 515 2.17 10.31 -7.96
CA MET A 515 2.08 11.57 -8.71
C MET A 515 1.38 12.68 -7.90
N ILE A 516 0.39 12.33 -7.09
CA ILE A 516 -0.35 13.28 -6.24
C ILE A 516 0.51 13.71 -5.05
N GLU A 517 1.07 12.77 -4.30
CA GLU A 517 1.84 13.00 -3.08
C GLU A 517 3.16 13.74 -3.34
N THR A 518 3.71 13.62 -4.55
CA THR A 518 4.92 14.35 -4.97
C THR A 518 4.60 15.65 -5.70
N GLU A 519 3.34 16.10 -5.66
CA GLU A 519 2.83 17.32 -6.30
C GLU A 519 2.99 17.36 -7.84
N CYS A 520 3.54 16.30 -8.47
CA CYS A 520 3.68 16.18 -9.92
C CYS A 520 2.32 16.33 -10.64
N PHE A 521 1.25 15.77 -10.07
CA PHE A 521 -0.10 15.93 -10.59
C PHE A 521 -0.52 17.39 -10.59
N LYS A 522 -0.35 18.10 -9.47
CA LYS A 522 -0.77 19.50 -9.35
C LYS A 522 0.02 20.42 -10.28
N GLU A 523 1.32 20.19 -10.43
CA GLU A 523 2.19 21.00 -11.28
C GLU A 523 1.97 20.76 -12.78
N LEU A 524 1.73 19.50 -13.18
CA LEU A 524 1.55 19.15 -14.60
C LEU A 524 0.08 19.24 -15.06
N ASN A 525 -0.89 19.02 -14.18
CA ASN A 525 -2.32 19.03 -14.51
C ASN A 525 -2.88 20.46 -14.62
N VAL A 526 -2.30 21.26 -15.52
CA VAL A 526 -2.81 22.60 -15.81
C VAL A 526 -3.91 22.49 -16.86
N LEU A 527 -5.11 22.92 -16.47
CA LEU A 527 -6.28 23.09 -17.33
C LEU A 527 -6.60 24.59 -17.30
N ASN A 528 -6.42 25.30 -18.42
CA ASN A 528 -6.62 26.76 -18.43
C ASN A 528 -8.11 27.07 -18.18
N LEU A 529 -8.41 27.76 -17.07
CA LEU A 529 -9.77 28.11 -16.66
C LEU A 529 -10.41 29.19 -17.55
N GLU A 530 -9.62 29.93 -18.34
CA GLU A 530 -10.08 31.04 -19.18
C GLU A 530 -10.47 30.62 -20.61
N SER A 531 -11.05 29.44 -20.80
CA SER A 531 -11.74 29.00 -22.05
C SER A 531 -10.87 28.49 -23.21
N SER A 532 -9.54 28.40 -23.08
CA SER A 532 -8.70 27.77 -24.11
C SER A 532 -8.31 26.34 -23.71
N VAL A 533 -8.73 25.34 -24.49
CA VAL A 533 -8.23 23.95 -24.39
C VAL A 533 -6.70 23.98 -24.42
N PRO A 534 -5.99 23.32 -23.47
CA PRO A 534 -4.54 23.23 -23.50
C PRO A 534 -4.03 22.72 -24.85
N PRO A 535 -2.89 23.21 -25.38
CA PRO A 535 -2.38 22.81 -26.69
C PRO A 535 -2.24 21.29 -26.86
N ASP A 536 -1.83 20.58 -25.82
CA ASP A 536 -1.70 19.11 -25.78
C ASP A 536 -3.05 18.37 -25.89
N LEU A 537 -4.15 19.09 -25.66
CA LEU A 537 -5.54 18.62 -25.79
C LEU A 537 -6.26 19.22 -27.02
N ASP A 538 -5.60 20.04 -27.84
CA ASP A 538 -6.20 20.62 -29.04
C ASP A 538 -6.20 19.59 -30.20
N TRP A 539 -7.38 19.05 -30.49
CA TRP A 539 -7.62 18.13 -31.60
C TRP A 539 -7.31 18.71 -32.99
N ARG A 540 -7.10 20.03 -33.10
CA ARG A 540 -6.67 20.69 -34.34
C ARG A 540 -5.17 20.54 -34.62
N GLY A 541 -4.40 19.91 -33.73
CA GLY A 541 -3.01 19.54 -33.96
C GLY A 541 -2.03 20.71 -33.88
N GLN A 542 -2.28 21.71 -33.02
CA GLN A 542 -1.27 22.74 -32.78
C GLN A 542 -0.14 22.19 -31.90
N PRO A 543 1.15 22.40 -32.26
CA PRO A 543 2.25 21.85 -31.49
C PRO A 543 2.28 22.42 -30.06
N SER A 544 2.39 21.52 -29.08
CA SER A 544 2.57 21.88 -27.68
C SER A 544 3.75 22.86 -27.50
N PRO A 545 3.56 24.06 -26.92
CA PRO A 545 4.64 25.00 -26.72
C PRO A 545 5.69 24.41 -25.75
N PRO A 546 6.99 24.70 -25.93
CA PRO A 546 8.02 24.20 -25.02
C PRO A 546 7.77 24.70 -23.59
N PRO A 547 8.18 23.94 -22.55
CA PRO A 547 8.02 24.34 -21.15
C PRO A 547 8.61 25.74 -20.93
N LYS A 548 7.87 26.62 -20.24
CA LYS A 548 8.33 27.98 -19.97
C LYS A 548 9.59 27.91 -19.09
N GLN A 549 10.74 28.28 -19.65
CA GLN A 549 11.98 28.41 -18.89
C GLN A 549 11.80 29.44 -17.77
N GLY A 550 12.07 29.03 -16.52
CA GLY A 550 12.01 29.91 -15.35
C GLY A 550 12.99 31.10 -15.46
N LEU A 551 12.67 32.19 -14.78
CA LEU A 551 13.41 33.47 -14.82
C LEU A 551 14.92 33.30 -14.59
N MET A 552 15.32 32.33 -13.75
CA MET A 552 16.72 32.02 -13.45
C MET A 552 17.48 31.41 -14.66
N GLN A 553 16.81 30.63 -15.52
CA GLN A 553 17.44 30.10 -16.74
C GLN A 553 17.65 31.20 -17.80
N ARG A 554 16.79 32.23 -17.82
CA ARG A 554 16.97 33.40 -18.69
C ARG A 554 18.10 34.33 -18.21
N LEU A 555 18.35 34.38 -16.91
CA LEU A 555 19.38 35.26 -16.32
C LEU A 555 20.77 34.63 -16.30
N PHE A 556 20.88 33.29 -16.31
CA PHE A 556 22.17 32.59 -16.14
C PHE A 556 22.53 31.60 -17.27
N GLY A 557 21.80 31.60 -18.39
CA GLY A 557 22.14 30.79 -19.56
C GLY A 557 23.41 31.29 -20.26
N ARG A 558 24.58 30.79 -19.86
CA ARG A 558 25.82 30.97 -20.62
C ARG A 558 25.79 30.13 -21.90
N GLN A 559 26.19 30.79 -22.97
CA GLN A 559 26.44 30.33 -24.32
C GLN A 559 27.54 29.26 -24.33
N GLU A 560 27.24 28.03 -24.76
CA GLU A 560 28.25 27.08 -25.22
C GLU A 560 28.00 26.76 -26.70
N CYS A 561 28.99 27.13 -27.50
CA CYS A 561 29.07 26.89 -28.93
C CYS A 561 29.20 25.40 -29.24
N CYS A 562 28.66 25.02 -30.39
CA CYS A 562 28.79 23.73 -31.03
C CYS A 562 30.24 23.19 -31.01
N GLY A 563 30.40 21.96 -30.53
CA GLY A 563 31.58 21.13 -30.75
C GLY A 563 31.16 19.66 -30.86
N ASN A 564 31.23 19.12 -32.08
CA ASN A 564 31.12 17.69 -32.36
C ASN A 564 32.15 16.91 -31.53
N CYS A 565 31.71 15.88 -30.81
CA CYS A 565 32.55 14.74 -30.44
C CYS A 565 31.70 13.47 -30.54
N SER A 566 31.78 12.85 -31.72
CA SER A 566 31.66 11.41 -31.88
C SER A 566 32.88 10.76 -31.21
N ASP A 567 32.69 9.89 -30.23
CA ASP A 567 33.76 9.00 -29.78
C ASP A 567 33.31 7.55 -29.95
N SER A 568 33.93 6.97 -30.97
CA SER A 568 34.10 5.58 -31.29
C SER A 568 34.78 4.80 -30.17
N GLU A 569 34.38 3.55 -30.02
CA GLU A 569 35.10 2.52 -29.29
C GLU A 569 36.50 2.32 -29.88
N GLU A 570 37.55 2.57 -29.11
CA GLU A 570 38.84 1.88 -29.27
C GLU A 570 39.42 1.53 -27.89
N GLU A 571 39.65 0.22 -27.70
CA GLU A 571 40.51 -0.33 -26.64
C GLU A 571 41.93 0.29 -26.72
N PRO A 572 42.68 0.21 -25.61
CA PRO A 572 44.00 -0.38 -25.80
C PRO A 572 44.34 -1.42 -24.73
N THR A 573 44.97 -2.45 -25.27
CA THR A 573 45.67 -3.56 -24.62
C THR A 573 47.01 -3.11 -24.02
N ARG A 574 47.42 -3.82 -22.94
CA ARG A 574 48.79 -3.95 -22.35
C ARG A 574 49.29 -2.72 -21.58
N LEU A 575 49.83 -2.82 -20.36
CA LEU A 575 50.61 -3.86 -19.68
C LEU A 575 50.13 -4.06 -18.23
#